data_AF-A0A0P9FH09-F1
#
_entry.id   AF-A0A0P9FH09-F1
#
_cell.length_a   1.000
_cell.length_b   1.000
_cell.length_c   1.000
_cell.angle_alpha   90.00
_cell.angle_beta   90.00
_cell.angle_gamma   90.00
#
_symmetry.space_group_name_H-M   'P 1'
#
loop_
_entity.id
_entity.type
_entity.pdbx_description
1 polymer ?
#
loop_
_entity_poly.entity_id
_entity_poly.type
_entity_poly.pdbx_seq_one_letter_code
_entity_poly.pdbx_strand_id
1 'polypeptide(L)'
;MIKKGYFIDKEKNQIYNDEILVSSKFYSNNPTLQELEQMIYNGEIEEIFICNYQTEQKIKLEPLPINDVKSEWKTKYKNNISLDYEAYLDDFPNGYCFFVELWESKKGTAFLVLFHHH
;
A
#
# COMPACT_ATOMS: atom_id res chain seq x y z
N MET A 1 12.61 18.66 14.16
CA MET A 1 11.68 18.92 13.04
C MET A 1 10.91 17.64 12.78
N ILE A 2 9.60 17.64 12.96
CA ILE A 2 8.75 16.49 12.63
C ILE A 2 8.74 16.39 11.11
N LYS A 3 9.24 15.28 10.55
CA LYS A 3 9.10 14.99 9.11
C LYS A 3 7.60 14.97 8.81
N LYS A 4 7.13 15.99 8.07
CA LYS A 4 5.79 16.07 7.52
C LYS A 4 5.56 14.92 6.53
N GLY A 5 4.37 14.33 6.48
CA GLY A 5 4.07 13.25 5.54
C GLY A 5 2.90 12.36 5.94
N TYR A 6 2.70 11.31 5.12
CA TYR A 6 1.59 10.37 5.27
C TYR A 6 1.88 9.34 6.36
N PHE A 7 0.85 9.00 7.15
CA PHE A 7 0.94 7.92 8.13
C PHE A 7 -0.43 7.27 8.37
N ILE A 8 -0.42 6.00 8.77
CA ILE A 8 -1.59 5.31 9.35
C ILE A 8 -1.49 5.44 10.87
N ASP A 9 -2.56 5.95 11.48
CA ASP A 9 -2.82 5.84 12.91
C ASP A 9 -3.46 4.46 13.18
N LYS A 10 -2.75 3.58 13.89
CA LYS A 10 -3.17 2.19 14.14
C LYS A 10 -4.35 2.08 15.10
N GLU A 11 -4.49 3.02 16.04
CA GLU A 11 -5.61 3.01 16.99
C GLU A 11 -6.92 3.38 16.29
N LYS A 12 -6.83 4.36 15.38
CA LYS A 12 -8.01 4.87 14.65
C LYS A 12 -8.27 4.15 13.34
N ASN A 13 -7.32 3.35 12.85
CA ASN A 13 -7.30 2.79 11.49
C ASN A 13 -7.61 3.87 10.44
N GLN A 14 -6.76 4.90 10.41
CA GLN A 14 -6.96 6.08 9.57
C GLN A 14 -5.65 6.55 8.96
N ILE A 15 -5.70 6.95 7.68
CA ILE A 15 -4.57 7.60 7.00
C ILE A 15 -4.69 9.11 7.17
N TYR A 16 -3.59 9.71 7.59
CA TYR A 16 -3.41 11.15 7.69
C TYR A 16 -2.26 11.60 6.80
N ASN A 17 -2.38 12.81 6.26
CA ASN A 17 -1.26 13.59 5.76
C ASN A 17 -1.09 14.78 6.72
N ASP A 18 -0.08 14.70 7.58
CA ASP A 18 0.07 15.58 8.74
C ASP A 18 -1.20 15.58 9.63
N GLU A 19 -1.96 16.68 9.64
CA GLU A 19 -3.17 16.84 10.44
C GLU A 19 -4.45 16.57 9.63
N ILE A 20 -4.32 16.33 8.33
CA ILE A 20 -5.45 16.18 7.41
C ILE A 20 -5.80 14.69 7.29
N LEU A 21 -7.03 14.33 7.66
CA LEU A 21 -7.57 12.99 7.43
C LEU A 21 -7.77 12.75 5.92
N VAL A 22 -7.01 11.80 5.38
CA VAL A 22 -7.01 11.37 3.96
C VAL A 22 -7.99 10.22 3.75
N SER A 23 -7.92 9.20 4.60
CA SER A 23 -8.79 8.03 4.55
C SER A 23 -9.13 7.52 5.94
N SER A 24 -10.35 7.03 6.11
CA SER A 24 -10.84 6.44 7.36
C SER A 24 -11.52 5.10 7.18
N LYS A 25 -11.36 4.50 6.00
CA LYS A 25 -11.94 3.19 5.69
C LYS A 25 -11.09 2.48 4.66
N PHE A 26 -11.05 1.17 4.81
CA PHE A 26 -10.54 0.27 3.78
C PHE A 26 -11.46 0.29 2.56
N TYR A 27 -10.86 0.03 1.41
CA TYR A 27 -11.60 -0.19 0.17
C TYR A 27 -12.44 -1.47 0.32
N SER A 28 -13.69 -1.44 -0.11
CA SER A 28 -14.65 -2.51 0.18
C SER A 28 -14.36 -3.84 -0.52
N ASN A 29 -13.54 -3.81 -1.57
CA ASN A 29 -13.24 -4.97 -2.41
C ASN A 29 -11.79 -5.40 -2.22
N ASN A 30 -11.57 -6.71 -2.15
CA ASN A 30 -10.25 -7.33 -2.16
C ASN A 30 -9.97 -7.81 -3.60
N PRO A 31 -9.25 -7.04 -4.43
CA PRO A 31 -8.98 -7.44 -5.79
C PRO A 31 -8.00 -8.61 -5.82
N THR A 32 -8.16 -9.47 -6.82
CA THR A 32 -7.09 -10.38 -7.26
C THR A 32 -5.88 -9.59 -7.74
N LEU A 33 -4.72 -10.25 -7.86
CA LEU A 33 -3.50 -9.60 -8.34
C LEU A 33 -3.65 -9.05 -9.77
N GLN A 34 -4.43 -9.73 -10.60
CA GLN A 34 -4.74 -9.27 -11.96
C GLN A 34 -5.61 -8.01 -11.95
N GLU A 35 -6.64 -7.96 -11.09
CA GLU A 35 -7.47 -6.77 -10.93
C GLU A 35 -6.66 -5.61 -10.35
N LEU A 36 -5.77 -5.86 -9.38
CA LEU A 36 -4.86 -4.85 -8.84
C LEU A 36 -3.93 -4.28 -9.93
N GLU A 37 -3.37 -5.14 -10.79
CA GLU A 37 -2.61 -4.72 -11.98
C GLU A 37 -3.48 -3.80 -12.85
N GLN A 38 -4.70 -4.19 -13.17
CA GLN A 38 -5.62 -3.37 -13.97
C GLN A 38 -5.93 -2.03 -13.32
N MET A 39 -6.24 -1.99 -12.02
CA MET A 39 -6.54 -0.75 -11.30
C MET A 39 -5.38 0.25 -11.38
N ILE A 40 -4.14 -0.22 -11.21
CA ILE A 40 -2.93 0.61 -11.34
C ILE A 40 -2.80 1.16 -12.76
N TYR A 41 -2.98 0.32 -13.77
CA TYR A 41 -2.81 0.72 -15.18
C TYR A 41 -3.93 1.63 -15.69
N ASN A 42 -5.16 1.43 -15.23
CA ASN A 42 -6.35 2.19 -15.63
C ASN A 42 -6.50 3.54 -14.89
N GLY A 43 -5.68 3.80 -13.87
CA GLY A 43 -5.76 5.04 -13.08
C GLY A 43 -6.88 5.03 -12.03
N GLU A 44 -7.29 3.84 -11.58
CA GLU A 44 -8.26 3.66 -10.49
C GLU A 44 -7.59 3.81 -9.11
N ILE A 45 -6.26 3.71 -9.05
CA ILE A 45 -5.43 4.02 -7.89
C ILE A 45 -4.92 5.46 -7.99
N GLU A 46 -5.26 6.30 -7.00
CA GLU A 46 -4.86 7.71 -6.94
C GLU A 46 -3.40 7.87 -6.50
N GLU A 47 -3.04 7.24 -5.39
CA GLU A 47 -1.66 7.24 -4.86
C GLU A 47 -1.28 5.84 -4.39
N ILE A 48 0.02 5.54 -4.51
CA ILE A 48 0.64 4.32 -3.99
C ILE A 48 1.61 4.73 -2.90
N PHE A 49 1.59 4.01 -1.79
CA PHE A 49 2.48 4.20 -0.66
C PHE A 49 3.24 2.92 -0.37
N ILE A 50 4.45 3.08 0.18
CA ILE A 50 5.19 1.99 0.79
C ILE A 50 5.42 2.29 2.27
N CYS A 51 5.17 1.30 3.11
CA CYS A 51 5.53 1.31 4.51
C CYS A 51 6.99 0.87 4.66
N ASN A 52 7.86 1.82 4.99
CA ASN A 52 9.27 1.57 5.29
C ASN A 52 9.57 1.58 6.81
N TYR A 53 8.61 2.02 7.63
CA TYR A 53 8.81 2.13 9.08
C TYR A 53 7.48 2.08 9.83
N GLN A 54 7.40 1.23 10.85
CA GLN A 54 6.25 1.13 11.74
C GLN A 54 6.66 1.11 13.21
N THR A 55 5.79 1.68 14.04
CA THR A 55 5.84 1.65 15.51
C THR A 55 4.57 0.96 16.03
N GLU A 56 4.43 0.83 17.35
CA GLU A 56 3.20 0.32 17.96
C GLU A 56 1.97 1.17 17.62
N GLN A 57 2.14 2.48 17.44
CA GLN A 57 1.02 3.42 17.26
C GLN A 57 0.85 3.90 15.81
N LYS A 58 1.93 3.96 15.03
CA LYS A 58 1.94 4.61 13.71
C LYS A 58 2.72 3.82 12.67
N ILE A 59 2.22 3.85 11.44
CA ILE A 59 2.89 3.36 10.23
C ILE A 59 3.23 4.56 9.37
N LYS A 60 4.50 4.80 9.06
CA LYS A 60 4.89 5.87 8.15
C LYS A 60 4.76 5.41 6.71
N LEU A 61 4.12 6.23 5.90
CA LEU A 61 3.90 5.98 4.48
C LEU A 61 4.78 6.90 3.66
N GLU A 62 5.55 6.31 2.75
CA GLU A 62 6.32 7.06 1.77
C GLU A 62 5.63 6.93 0.41
N PRO A 63 5.38 8.04 -0.31
CA PRO A 63 4.74 7.98 -1.61
C PRO A 63 5.67 7.28 -2.60
N LEU A 64 5.08 6.40 -3.40
CA LEU A 64 5.74 5.64 -4.43
C LEU A 64 5.18 6.08 -5.78
N PRO A 65 5.99 6.66 -6.69
CA PRO A 65 5.47 7.13 -7.97
C PRO A 65 4.82 6.00 -8.75
N ILE A 66 3.58 6.21 -9.21
CA ILE A 66 2.80 5.17 -9.92
C ILE A 66 3.52 4.68 -11.19
N ASN A 67 4.27 5.55 -11.85
CA ASN A 67 5.04 5.19 -13.05
C ASN A 67 6.21 4.25 -12.71
N ASP A 68 6.84 4.41 -11.54
CA ASP A 68 7.90 3.53 -11.08
C ASP A 68 7.30 2.14 -10.79
N VAL A 69 6.16 2.09 -10.11
CA VAL A 69 5.41 0.84 -9.86
C VAL A 69 5.04 0.14 -11.17
N LYS A 70 4.52 0.88 -12.16
CA LYS A 70 4.19 0.32 -13.48
C LYS A 70 5.43 -0.26 -14.15
N SER A 71 6.54 0.47 -14.14
CA SER A 71 7.79 0.05 -14.79
C SER A 71 8.41 -1.19 -14.15
N GLU A 72 8.28 -1.34 -12.83
CA GLU A 72 8.82 -2.46 -12.06
C GLU A 72 7.77 -3.56 -11.77
N TRP A 73 6.55 -3.44 -12.29
CA TRP A 73 5.43 -4.33 -11.93
C TRP A 73 5.79 -5.80 -12.11
N LYS A 74 6.27 -6.17 -13.29
CA LYS A 74 6.57 -7.57 -13.65
C LYS A 74 7.79 -8.14 -12.94
N THR A 75 8.75 -7.29 -12.57
CA THR A 75 10.06 -7.72 -12.05
C THR A 75 10.12 -7.70 -10.53
N LYS A 76 9.43 -6.74 -9.90
CA LYS A 76 9.52 -6.49 -8.45
C LYS A 76 8.24 -6.81 -7.69
N TYR A 77 7.08 -6.47 -8.26
CA TYR A 77 5.81 -6.49 -7.52
C TYR A 77 5.00 -7.77 -7.76
N LYS A 78 4.69 -8.10 -9.02
CA LYS A 78 3.76 -9.18 -9.40
C LYS A 78 4.02 -10.51 -8.70
N ASN A 79 5.28 -10.92 -8.62
CA ASN A 79 5.66 -12.21 -8.02
C ASN A 79 6.07 -12.10 -6.55
N ASN A 80 5.98 -10.90 -5.95
CA ASN A 80 6.32 -10.67 -4.55
C ASN A 80 5.17 -10.00 -3.78
N ILE A 81 3.93 -10.03 -4.29
CA ILE A 81 2.76 -9.55 -3.56
C ILE A 81 2.04 -10.75 -2.96
N SER A 82 1.76 -10.69 -1.66
CA SER A 82 0.83 -11.57 -0.98
C SER A 82 -0.49 -10.83 -0.75
N LEU A 83 -1.60 -11.45 -1.14
CA LEU A 83 -2.96 -10.98 -0.84
C LEU A 83 -3.53 -11.65 0.41
N ASP A 84 -2.84 -12.66 0.94
CA ASP A 84 -3.20 -13.34 2.18
C ASP A 84 -2.65 -12.61 3.40
N TYR A 85 -3.18 -12.93 4.58
CA TYR A 85 -2.73 -12.32 5.85
C TYR A 85 -1.37 -12.85 6.33
N GLU A 86 -0.93 -13.99 5.80
CA GLU A 86 0.31 -14.67 6.16
C GLU A 86 1.00 -15.13 4.87
N ALA A 87 2.34 -15.17 4.89
CA ALA A 87 3.12 -15.63 3.76
C ALA A 87 4.46 -16.21 4.23
N TYR A 88 4.91 -17.30 3.59
CA TYR A 88 6.25 -17.84 3.82
C TYR A 88 7.23 -17.19 2.83
N LEU A 89 8.32 -16.62 3.33
CA LEU A 89 9.28 -15.90 2.49
C LEU A 89 9.93 -16.80 1.42
N ASP A 90 10.02 -18.10 1.68
CA ASP A 90 10.55 -19.10 0.75
C ASP A 90 9.66 -19.28 -0.51
N ASP A 91 8.40 -18.84 -0.47
CA ASP A 91 7.50 -18.86 -1.62
C ASP A 91 7.79 -17.73 -2.62
N PHE A 92 8.66 -16.77 -2.25
CA PHE A 92 8.95 -15.59 -3.06
C PHE A 92 10.38 -15.63 -3.63
N PRO A 93 10.56 -15.24 -4.91
CA PRO A 93 11.81 -15.44 -5.64
C PRO A 93 13.03 -14.74 -5.05
N ASN A 94 12.83 -13.73 -4.20
CA ASN A 94 13.89 -12.90 -3.64
C ASN A 94 13.92 -12.92 -2.11
N GLY A 95 13.16 -13.82 -1.46
CA GLY A 95 13.06 -13.90 -0.01
C GLY A 95 12.42 -12.67 0.64
N TYR A 96 11.60 -11.94 -0.11
CA TYR A 96 10.81 -10.82 0.40
C TYR A 96 9.40 -10.83 -0.21
N CYS A 97 8.45 -10.24 0.49
CA CYS A 97 7.10 -10.01 -0.04
C CYS A 97 6.55 -8.63 0.33
N PHE A 98 5.46 -8.26 -0.34
CA PHE A 98 4.65 -7.10 -0.07
C PHE A 98 3.25 -7.58 0.29
N PHE A 99 2.79 -7.27 1.50
CA PHE A 99 1.36 -7.27 1.79
C PHE A 99 0.74 -5.99 1.25
N VAL A 100 -0.52 -6.05 0.84
CA VAL A 100 -1.22 -4.90 0.26
C VAL A 100 -2.48 -4.59 1.04
N GLU A 101 -2.71 -3.30 1.28
CA GLU A 101 -3.99 -2.79 1.74
C GLU A 101 -4.49 -1.74 0.76
N LEU A 102 -5.78 -1.83 0.44
CA LEU A 102 -6.47 -0.78 -0.28
C LEU A 102 -7.28 0.07 0.69
N TRP A 103 -7.11 1.38 0.56
CA TRP A 103 -7.82 2.37 1.34
C TRP A 103 -8.68 3.21 0.42
N GLU A 104 -9.81 3.70 0.92
CA GLU A 104 -10.71 4.53 0.12
C GLU A 104 -10.61 5.99 0.58
N SER A 105 -10.35 6.90 -0.36
CA SER A 105 -10.39 8.33 -0.13
C SER A 105 -11.81 8.78 0.22
N LYS A 106 -11.95 9.98 0.78
CA LYS A 106 -13.27 10.62 0.98
C LYS A 106 -14.08 10.78 -0.31
N LYS A 107 -13.44 10.71 -1.48
CA LYS A 107 -14.09 10.83 -2.80
C LYS A 107 -14.44 9.47 -3.42
N GLY A 108 -14.08 8.36 -2.77
CA GLY A 108 -14.30 7.02 -3.31
C GLY A 108 -13.15 6.46 -4.14
N THR A 109 -12.04 7.19 -4.29
CA THR A 109 -10.85 6.70 -5.02
C THR A 109 -10.04 5.75 -4.15
N ALA A 110 -9.39 4.76 -4.77
CA ALA A 110 -8.54 3.82 -4.06
C ALA A 110 -7.09 4.36 -3.89
N PHE A 111 -6.53 4.11 -2.71
CA PHE A 111 -5.11 4.23 -2.40
C PHE A 111 -4.53 2.85 -2.14
N LEU A 112 -3.34 2.59 -2.66
CA LEU A 112 -2.63 1.33 -2.43
C LEU A 112 -1.52 1.53 -1.42
N VAL A 113 -1.49 0.74 -0.35
CA VAL A 113 -0.41 0.71 0.64
C VAL A 113 0.30 -0.62 0.55
N LEU A 114 1.61 -0.58 0.35
CA LEU A 114 2.49 -1.75 0.28
C LEU A 114 3.29 -1.89 1.59
N PHE A 115 3.23 -3.05 2.22
CA PHE A 115 4.00 -3.39 3.41
C PHE A 115 5.11 -4.37 3.07
N HIS A 116 6.34 -3.87 3.01
CA HIS A 116 7.50 -4.68 2.68
C HIS A 116 7.92 -5.56 3.86
N HIS A 117 8.08 -6.86 3.62
CA HIS A 117 8.55 -7.86 4.58
C HIS A 117 9.72 -8.65 4.01
N HIS A 118 10.73 -8.91 4.84
CA HIS A 118 11.99 -9.59 4.53
C HIS A 118 12.43 -10.46 5.69
#